data_AF-A0A9E4L373-F1
#
_entry.id   AF-A0A9E4L373-F1
#
_cell.length_a   1.000
_cell.length_b   1.000
_cell.length_c   1.000
_cell.angle_alpha   90.00
_cell.angle_beta   90.00
_cell.angle_gamma   90.00
#
_symmetry.space_group_name_H-M   'P 1'
#
loop_
_entity.id
_entity.type
_entity.pdbx_description
1 polymer ?
#
loop_
_entity_poly.entity_id
_entity_poly.type
_entity_poly.pdbx_seq_one_letter_code
_entity_poly.pdbx_strand_id
1 'polypeptide(L)'
;MNVAEGLAGSEERLLHEAESFGHMVEGLRTHISPALIGGHGWERLLMRARELPVTFGAFPFGFELPLHETEPNADFGVSLIGGSRSAAFIEEAARSPGASPATVGIAHLLSAMEQEGSALRSVAGRKILLEFDIDRAAQGDSADPGIFLYPETQTLIGDGRRFGDVNVMLEAVCAAAGWTLTDPERREAERVYLALIPATGVRSVGTFPARARSIRLAMTGFRTAGEVEAFLKQAGWPGDRAAATAVVTRLEQLEAFAHMGVHFDIGENGVGPKLGLSCFARETEWLKDVRHWSALFDALREEPIVVREKLSALADTSSGAEVLFGRSGAITLLRGIHHIKLVLTENRLEQVKAYVFLLLMSMPR
;
A
#
# COMPACT_ATOMS: atom_id res chain seq x y z
N MET A 1 -13.89 11.10 -22.82
CA MET A 1 -12.78 10.13 -22.87
C MET A 1 -13.08 9.07 -21.83
N ASN A 2 -13.16 7.81 -22.24
CA ASN A 2 -13.30 6.68 -21.31
C ASN A 2 -12.02 6.60 -20.45
N VAL A 3 -12.13 6.25 -19.16
CA VAL A 3 -10.96 6.04 -18.27
C VAL A 3 -9.95 5.08 -18.92
N ALA A 4 -10.43 4.03 -19.59
CA ALA A 4 -9.56 3.09 -20.30
C ALA A 4 -8.78 3.75 -21.45
N GLU A 5 -9.39 4.66 -22.21
CA GLU A 5 -8.71 5.41 -23.28
C GLU A 5 -7.66 6.37 -22.70
N GLY A 6 -7.99 7.04 -21.58
CA GLY A 6 -7.07 7.92 -20.88
C GLY A 6 -5.86 7.19 -20.32
N LEU A 7 -6.06 5.99 -19.77
CA LEU A 7 -4.99 5.12 -19.29
C LEU A 7 -4.11 4.62 -20.44
N ALA A 8 -4.69 4.08 -21.52
CA ALA A 8 -3.94 3.63 -22.69
C ALA A 8 -3.12 4.76 -23.33
N GLY A 9 -3.70 5.97 -23.42
CA GLY A 9 -2.99 7.15 -23.90
C GLY A 9 -1.85 7.60 -22.97
N SER A 10 -1.99 7.40 -21.65
CA SER A 10 -0.95 7.70 -20.67
C SER A 10 0.20 6.68 -20.75
N GLU A 11 -0.11 5.39 -20.88
CA GLU A 11 0.91 4.34 -21.10
C GLU A 11 1.71 4.60 -22.39
N GLU A 12 1.04 4.92 -23.50
CA GLU A 12 1.69 5.21 -24.78
C GLU A 12 2.66 6.39 -24.68
N ARG A 13 2.28 7.46 -23.98
CA ARG A 13 3.17 8.60 -23.79
C ARG A 13 4.39 8.26 -22.93
N LEU A 14 4.21 7.50 -21.85
CA LEU A 14 5.31 7.11 -20.99
C LEU A 14 6.36 6.23 -21.69
N LEU A 15 5.95 5.42 -22.68
CA LEU A 15 6.89 4.67 -23.53
C LEU A 15 7.87 5.58 -24.29
N HIS A 16 7.50 6.84 -24.53
CA HIS A 16 8.39 7.83 -25.14
C HIS A 16 9.22 8.64 -24.13
N GLU A 17 8.89 8.56 -22.84
CA GLU A 17 9.57 9.31 -21.78
C GLU A 17 10.83 8.62 -21.28
N ALA A 18 10.74 7.32 -20.99
CA ALA A 18 11.81 6.58 -20.35
C ALA A 18 11.83 5.11 -20.79
N GLU A 19 12.99 4.47 -20.72
CA GLU A 19 13.16 3.08 -21.19
C GLU A 19 12.63 2.06 -20.17
N SER A 20 12.55 2.44 -18.89
CA SER A 20 12.08 1.59 -17.80
C SER A 20 11.41 2.44 -16.71
N PHE A 21 10.69 1.79 -15.80
CA PHE A 21 10.13 2.48 -14.63
C PHE A 21 11.23 3.09 -13.76
N GLY A 22 12.36 2.40 -13.60
CA GLY A 22 13.52 2.94 -12.89
C GLY A 22 14.10 4.20 -13.51
N HIS A 23 14.19 4.29 -14.85
CA HIS A 23 14.63 5.54 -15.51
C HIS A 23 13.65 6.69 -15.28
N MET A 24 12.35 6.41 -15.25
CA MET A 24 11.33 7.41 -14.92
C MET A 24 11.45 7.87 -13.46
N VAL A 25 11.57 6.95 -12.51
CA VAL A 25 11.75 7.25 -11.08
C VAL A 25 13.04 8.02 -10.84
N GLU A 26 14.12 7.70 -11.56
CA GLU A 26 15.38 8.45 -11.51
C GLU A 26 15.20 9.92 -11.91
N GLY A 27 14.34 10.21 -12.90
CA GLY A 27 13.96 11.58 -13.26
C GLY A 27 13.25 12.34 -12.15
N LEU A 28 12.66 11.64 -11.17
CA LEU A 28 11.97 12.23 -10.01
C LEU A 28 12.92 12.48 -8.82
N ARG A 29 14.21 12.14 -8.93
CA ARG A 29 15.17 12.23 -7.81
C ARG A 29 15.22 13.62 -7.18
N THR A 30 15.14 14.69 -7.97
CA THR A 30 15.16 16.07 -7.47
C THR A 30 13.88 16.48 -6.74
N HIS A 31 12.81 15.69 -6.86
CA HIS A 31 11.52 15.93 -6.22
C HIS A 31 11.35 15.12 -4.93
N ILE A 32 12.37 14.34 -4.53
CA ILE A 32 12.37 13.53 -3.32
C ILE A 32 13.60 13.93 -2.50
N SER A 33 13.39 14.29 -1.23
CA SER A 33 14.49 14.66 -0.36
C SER A 33 15.48 13.49 -0.17
N PRO A 34 16.80 13.73 -0.24
CA PRO A 34 17.81 12.70 0.01
C PRO A 34 17.80 12.19 1.46
N ALA A 35 17.19 12.94 2.39
CA ALA A 35 16.97 12.48 3.76
C ALA A 35 15.89 11.39 3.84
N LEU A 36 14.95 11.36 2.87
CA LEU A 36 13.91 10.33 2.79
C LEU A 36 14.41 9.11 2.03
N ILE A 37 14.98 9.32 0.84
CA ILE A 37 15.54 8.26 -0.01
C ILE A 37 16.86 8.77 -0.59
N GLY A 38 17.97 8.13 -0.27
CA GLY A 38 19.30 8.62 -0.64
C GLY A 38 20.35 7.53 -0.64
N GLY A 39 21.57 7.88 -1.09
CA GLY A 39 22.72 6.97 -1.12
C GLY A 39 22.39 5.60 -1.71
N HIS A 40 22.78 4.54 -0.98
CA HIS A 40 22.53 3.16 -1.39
C HIS A 40 21.05 2.78 -1.42
N GLY A 41 20.20 3.38 -0.57
CA GLY A 41 18.76 3.14 -0.61
C GLY A 41 18.16 3.54 -1.97
N TRP A 42 18.62 4.66 -2.53
CA TRP A 42 18.22 5.10 -3.88
C TRP A 42 18.72 4.14 -4.97
N GLU A 43 19.97 3.68 -4.88
CA GLU A 43 20.56 2.74 -5.85
C GLU A 43 19.82 1.40 -5.88
N ARG A 44 19.53 0.83 -4.70
CA ARG A 44 18.77 -0.42 -4.56
C ARG A 44 17.36 -0.27 -5.12
N LEU A 45 16.70 0.84 -4.82
CA LEU A 45 15.36 1.14 -5.33
C LEU A 45 15.36 1.23 -6.87
N LEU A 46 16.30 1.96 -7.46
CA LEU A 46 16.41 2.07 -8.91
C LEU A 46 16.74 0.74 -9.58
N MET A 47 17.59 -0.09 -8.97
CA MET A 47 17.91 -1.41 -9.48
C MET A 47 16.63 -2.23 -9.66
N ARG A 48 15.80 -2.32 -8.61
CA ARG A 48 14.53 -3.05 -8.68
C ARG A 48 13.53 -2.40 -9.62
N ALA A 49 13.42 -1.07 -9.60
CA ALA A 49 12.50 -0.34 -10.47
C ALA A 49 12.85 -0.48 -11.97
N ARG A 50 14.12 -0.65 -12.34
CA ARG A 50 14.55 -0.84 -13.74
C ARG A 50 14.09 -2.16 -14.35
N GLU A 51 13.72 -3.14 -13.52
CA GLU A 51 13.19 -4.44 -13.96
C GLU A 51 11.71 -4.35 -14.37
N LEU A 52 11.05 -3.22 -14.11
CA LEU A 52 9.65 -2.98 -14.45
C LEU A 52 9.55 -2.09 -15.71
N PRO A 53 8.56 -2.33 -16.60
CA PRO A 53 8.31 -1.46 -17.73
C PRO A 53 7.84 -0.08 -17.26
N VAL A 54 8.21 0.95 -18.02
CA VAL A 54 7.86 2.35 -17.72
C VAL A 54 6.35 2.58 -17.56
N THR A 55 5.52 1.72 -18.16
CA THR A 55 4.06 1.80 -18.10
C THR A 55 3.50 1.64 -16.68
N PHE A 56 4.26 1.12 -15.71
CA PHE A 56 3.86 1.18 -14.30
C PHE A 56 3.70 2.62 -13.78
N GLY A 57 4.39 3.59 -14.38
CA GLY A 57 4.22 5.01 -14.06
C GLY A 57 2.91 5.62 -14.53
N ALA A 58 2.13 4.93 -15.37
CA ALA A 58 0.82 5.40 -15.84
C ALA A 58 -0.26 5.29 -14.76
N PHE A 59 0.03 4.55 -13.68
CA PHE A 59 -0.87 4.30 -12.58
C PHE A 59 -0.29 4.88 -11.29
N PRO A 60 -1.12 5.03 -10.24
CA PRO A 60 -0.61 5.33 -8.92
C PRO A 60 0.52 4.42 -8.48
N PHE A 61 1.63 5.03 -8.07
CA PHE A 61 2.74 4.39 -7.39
C PHE A 61 3.13 5.20 -6.15
N GLY A 62 4.05 4.69 -5.35
CA GLY A 62 4.42 5.36 -4.13
C GLY A 62 5.59 4.73 -3.42
N PHE A 63 5.97 5.38 -2.32
CA PHE A 63 7.07 4.96 -1.45
C PHE A 63 6.55 4.75 -0.04
N GLU A 64 7.00 3.67 0.60
CA GLU A 64 6.91 3.48 2.04
C GLU A 64 8.23 3.94 2.66
N LEU A 65 8.18 5.03 3.42
CA LEU A 65 9.34 5.71 4.01
C LEU A 65 9.41 5.38 5.50
N PRO A 66 10.39 4.60 5.98
CA PRO A 66 10.57 4.38 7.41
C PRO A 66 11.10 5.65 8.06
N LEU A 67 10.23 6.34 8.81
CA LEU A 67 10.58 7.56 9.53
C LEU A 67 11.33 7.28 10.84
N HIS A 68 11.37 6.01 11.25
CA HIS A 68 12.02 5.55 12.48
C HIS A 68 13.46 5.06 12.25
N GLU A 69 13.87 4.89 10.99
CA GLU A 69 15.22 4.47 10.61
C GLU A 69 16.04 5.68 10.17
N THR A 70 17.32 5.73 10.57
CA THR A 70 18.21 6.83 10.17
C THR A 70 18.67 6.72 8.72
N GLU A 71 18.80 5.50 8.18
CA GLU A 71 19.22 5.29 6.79
C GLU A 71 18.12 5.77 5.82
N PRO A 72 18.44 6.59 4.80
CA PRO A 72 17.44 7.08 3.84
C PRO A 72 17.12 6.00 2.78
N ASN A 73 16.14 5.17 3.09
CA ASN A 73 15.67 4.03 2.29
C ASN A 73 14.15 4.12 2.05
N ALA A 74 13.67 3.31 1.12
CA ALA A 74 12.24 3.16 0.87
C ALA A 74 11.93 1.81 0.24
N ASP A 75 10.79 1.26 0.62
CA ASP A 75 10.08 0.28 -0.19
C ASP A 75 9.20 1.02 -1.20
N PHE A 76 8.82 0.38 -2.31
CA PHE A 76 7.93 1.02 -3.28
C PHE A 76 6.74 0.15 -3.66
N GLY A 77 5.61 0.82 -3.89
CA GLY A 77 4.37 0.19 -4.32
C GLY A 77 3.97 0.69 -5.71
N VAL A 78 3.49 -0.20 -6.57
CA VAL A 78 2.96 0.14 -7.90
C VAL A 78 1.59 -0.49 -8.11
N SER A 79 0.69 0.25 -8.75
CA SER A 79 -0.60 -0.28 -9.16
C SER A 79 -0.45 -1.04 -10.48
N LEU A 80 -1.11 -2.20 -10.56
CA LEU A 80 -1.23 -3.03 -11.73
C LEU A 80 -2.72 -3.20 -12.06
N ILE A 81 -3.12 -2.90 -13.29
CA ILE A 81 -4.52 -3.01 -13.72
C ILE A 81 -4.63 -4.08 -14.81
N GLY A 82 -5.60 -4.99 -14.67
CA GLY A 82 -5.93 -5.99 -15.69
C GLY A 82 -6.14 -5.39 -17.07
N GLY A 83 -5.60 -6.04 -18.11
CA GLY A 83 -5.65 -5.59 -19.50
C GLY A 83 -4.77 -4.37 -19.84
N SER A 84 -3.96 -3.87 -18.91
CA SER A 84 -2.94 -2.84 -19.19
C SER A 84 -1.69 -3.44 -19.86
N ARG A 85 -0.79 -2.59 -20.38
CA ARG A 85 0.51 -3.05 -20.90
C ARG A 85 1.39 -3.60 -19.79
N SER A 86 1.33 -3.02 -18.59
CA SER A 86 2.02 -3.54 -17.41
C SER A 86 1.52 -4.94 -17.02
N ALA A 87 0.23 -5.23 -17.18
CA ALA A 87 -0.31 -6.57 -16.97
C ALA A 87 0.20 -7.57 -18.03
N ALA A 88 0.18 -7.19 -19.30
CA ALA A 88 0.71 -8.01 -20.38
C ALA A 88 2.20 -8.36 -20.18
N PHE A 89 3.00 -7.42 -19.68
CA PHE A 89 4.41 -7.66 -19.32
C PHE A 89 4.54 -8.76 -18.24
N ILE A 90 3.72 -8.73 -17.19
CA ILE A 90 3.75 -9.75 -16.13
C ILE A 90 3.31 -11.12 -16.67
N GLU A 91 2.27 -11.16 -17.51
CA GLU A 91 1.80 -12.40 -18.15
C GLU A 91 2.85 -13.02 -19.10
N GLU A 92 3.64 -12.19 -19.77
CA GLU A 92 4.79 -12.64 -20.56
C GLU A 92 5.93 -13.14 -19.68
N ALA A 93 6.29 -12.39 -18.64
CA ALA A 93 7.30 -12.80 -17.67
C ALA A 93 6.94 -14.15 -17.01
N ALA A 94 5.67 -14.38 -16.68
CA ALA A 94 5.18 -15.64 -16.10
C ALA A 94 5.36 -16.86 -17.02
N ARG A 95 5.46 -16.67 -18.34
CA ARG A 95 5.69 -17.75 -19.32
C ARG A 95 7.19 -18.04 -19.54
N SER A 96 8.07 -17.20 -19.01
CA SER A 96 9.51 -17.36 -19.19
C SER A 96 10.05 -18.50 -18.33
N PRO A 97 11.03 -19.28 -18.83
CA PRO A 97 11.71 -20.28 -18.01
C PRO A 97 12.32 -19.64 -16.76
N GLY A 98 12.02 -20.17 -15.58
CA GLY A 98 12.51 -19.64 -14.30
C GLY A 98 11.69 -18.50 -13.70
N ALA A 99 10.49 -18.21 -14.23
CA ALA A 99 9.55 -17.30 -13.58
C ALA A 99 9.30 -17.71 -12.12
N SER A 100 9.26 -16.75 -11.20
CA SER A 100 8.99 -17.05 -9.80
C SER A 100 7.55 -17.52 -9.59
N PRO A 101 7.27 -18.31 -8.54
CA PRO A 101 5.91 -18.70 -8.20
C PRO A 101 4.97 -17.50 -8.03
N ALA A 102 5.45 -16.40 -7.46
CA ALA A 102 4.66 -15.18 -7.31
C ALA A 102 4.34 -14.53 -8.66
N THR A 103 5.29 -14.44 -9.60
CA THR A 103 5.03 -13.91 -10.95
C THR A 103 3.97 -14.74 -11.67
N VAL A 104 4.06 -16.07 -11.61
CA VAL A 104 3.06 -16.98 -12.19
C VAL A 104 1.70 -16.80 -11.51
N GLY A 105 1.68 -16.70 -10.18
CA GLY A 105 0.46 -16.48 -9.41
C GLY A 105 -0.22 -15.14 -9.71
N ILE A 106 0.55 -14.06 -9.89
CA ILE A 106 0.02 -12.75 -10.31
C ILE A 106 -0.58 -12.84 -11.73
N ALA A 107 0.06 -13.55 -12.66
CA ALA A 107 -0.50 -13.75 -14.01
C ALA A 107 -1.82 -14.56 -13.97
N HIS A 108 -1.91 -15.60 -13.14
CA HIS A 108 -3.16 -16.32 -12.94
C HIS A 108 -4.24 -15.44 -12.31
N LEU A 109 -3.86 -14.60 -11.34
CA LEU A 109 -4.76 -13.65 -10.70
C LEU A 109 -5.33 -12.64 -11.72
N LEU A 110 -4.48 -12.08 -12.58
CA LEU A 110 -4.91 -11.21 -13.68
C LEU A 110 -5.90 -11.91 -14.60
N SER A 111 -5.60 -13.14 -15.04
CA SER A 111 -6.51 -13.94 -15.87
C SER A 111 -7.86 -14.17 -15.19
N ALA A 112 -7.86 -14.54 -13.90
CA ALA A 112 -9.07 -14.75 -13.13
C ALA A 112 -9.91 -13.46 -12.97
N MET A 113 -9.28 -12.29 -12.88
CA MET A 113 -9.97 -10.99 -12.84
C MET A 113 -10.57 -10.58 -14.20
N GLU A 114 -10.09 -11.12 -15.31
CA GLU A 114 -10.62 -10.81 -16.65
C GLU A 114 -11.75 -11.74 -17.10
N GLN A 115 -11.87 -12.93 -16.50
CA GLN A 115 -12.91 -13.90 -16.83
C GLN A 115 -14.33 -13.33 -16.70
N GLU A 116 -15.17 -13.59 -17.70
CA GLU A 116 -16.59 -13.21 -17.68
C GLU A 116 -17.32 -13.91 -16.53
N GLY A 117 -18.11 -13.15 -15.76
CA GLY A 117 -18.79 -13.69 -14.57
C GLY A 117 -17.87 -13.98 -13.38
N SER A 118 -16.61 -13.57 -13.41
CA SER A 118 -15.66 -13.77 -12.30
C SER A 118 -16.15 -13.12 -11.00
N ALA A 119 -16.32 -13.93 -9.95
CA ALA A 119 -16.60 -13.44 -8.60
C ALA A 119 -15.45 -12.58 -8.06
N LEU A 120 -14.21 -12.89 -8.44
CA LEU A 120 -13.06 -12.07 -8.04
C LEU A 120 -13.15 -10.69 -8.67
N ARG A 121 -13.50 -10.59 -9.95
CA ARG A 121 -13.68 -9.31 -10.64
C ARG A 121 -14.80 -8.48 -10.02
N SER A 122 -15.92 -9.10 -9.66
CA SER A 122 -17.04 -8.37 -9.06
C SER A 122 -16.71 -7.83 -7.67
N VAL A 123 -15.85 -8.53 -6.91
CA VAL A 123 -15.46 -8.14 -5.56
C VAL A 123 -14.28 -7.17 -5.56
N ALA A 124 -13.18 -7.51 -6.23
CA ALA A 124 -11.89 -6.82 -6.15
C ALA A 124 -11.55 -5.99 -7.41
N GLY A 125 -12.41 -6.03 -8.42
CA GLY A 125 -12.24 -5.22 -9.60
C GLY A 125 -11.14 -5.74 -10.51
N ARG A 126 -10.33 -4.83 -11.03
CA ARG A 126 -9.19 -5.13 -11.92
C ARG A 126 -7.84 -4.67 -11.38
N LYS A 127 -7.82 -4.08 -10.18
CA LYS A 127 -6.63 -3.44 -9.61
C LYS A 127 -5.94 -4.37 -8.61
N ILE A 128 -4.64 -4.54 -8.80
CA ILE A 128 -3.70 -5.17 -7.86
C ILE A 128 -2.71 -4.09 -7.44
N LEU A 129 -2.31 -4.04 -6.16
CA LEU A 129 -1.11 -3.32 -5.74
C LEU A 129 0.01 -4.33 -5.52
N LEU A 130 1.17 -4.05 -6.10
CA LEU A 130 2.42 -4.77 -5.85
C LEU A 130 3.30 -3.91 -4.95
N GLU A 131 3.79 -4.48 -3.85
CA GLU A 131 4.68 -3.81 -2.88
C GLU A 131 6.04 -4.52 -2.86
N PHE A 132 7.13 -3.80 -3.12
CA PHE A 132 8.48 -4.37 -3.20
C PHE A 132 9.31 -3.98 -1.99
N ASP A 133 9.73 -4.99 -1.23
CA ASP A 133 10.62 -4.83 -0.07
C ASP A 133 12.09 -4.72 -0.52
N ILE A 134 12.55 -3.49 -0.72
CA ILE A 134 13.82 -3.20 -1.40
C ILE A 134 15.02 -3.64 -0.56
N ASP A 135 15.02 -3.29 0.72
CA ASP A 135 16.15 -3.60 1.59
C ASP A 135 16.22 -5.09 1.93
N ARG A 136 15.06 -5.77 2.05
CA ARG A 136 15.04 -7.21 2.28
C ARG A 136 15.58 -7.99 1.09
N ALA A 137 15.14 -7.64 -0.12
CA ALA A 137 15.64 -8.27 -1.34
C ALA A 137 17.16 -8.11 -1.49
N ALA A 138 17.69 -6.94 -1.14
CA ALA A 138 19.14 -6.69 -1.15
C ALA A 138 19.92 -7.49 -0.09
N GLN A 139 19.25 -7.95 0.97
CA GLN A 139 19.82 -8.81 2.01
C GLN A 139 19.73 -10.31 1.66
N GLY A 140 19.22 -10.66 0.47
CA GLY A 140 19.15 -12.03 -0.02
C GLY A 140 17.80 -12.72 0.17
N ASP A 141 16.78 -12.01 0.68
CA ASP A 141 15.40 -12.51 0.66
C ASP A 141 14.87 -12.54 -0.78
N SER A 142 13.74 -13.22 -1.00
CA SER A 142 13.06 -13.19 -2.30
C SER A 142 12.72 -11.76 -2.70
N ALA A 143 12.94 -11.42 -3.97
CA ALA A 143 12.52 -10.14 -4.53
C ALA A 143 11.01 -10.09 -4.87
N ASP A 144 10.28 -11.20 -4.66
CA ASP A 144 8.85 -11.27 -4.98
C ASP A 144 8.05 -10.18 -4.24
N PRO A 145 7.16 -9.46 -4.94
CA PRO A 145 6.39 -8.39 -4.32
C PRO A 145 5.32 -8.96 -3.38
N GLY A 146 4.96 -8.17 -2.37
CA GLY A 146 3.66 -8.29 -1.73
C GLY A 146 2.53 -8.05 -2.73
N ILE A 147 1.45 -8.83 -2.61
CA ILE A 147 0.31 -8.83 -3.54
C ILE A 147 -0.92 -8.41 -2.76
N PHE A 148 -1.56 -7.32 -3.18
CA PHE A 148 -2.73 -6.77 -2.50
C PHE A 148 -3.90 -6.53 -3.45
N LEU A 149 -5.08 -6.92 -2.99
CA LEU A 149 -6.36 -6.68 -3.62
C LEU A 149 -7.15 -5.64 -2.81
N TYR A 150 -7.90 -4.82 -3.53
CA TYR A 150 -8.81 -3.81 -2.97
C TYR A 150 -10.23 -4.12 -3.44
N PRO A 151 -11.26 -3.97 -2.59
CA PRO A 151 -12.63 -4.07 -3.05
C PRO A 151 -12.94 -3.01 -4.13
N GLU A 152 -13.64 -3.41 -5.20
CA GLU A 152 -14.03 -2.54 -6.34
C GLU A 152 -15.07 -1.51 -5.92
N THR A 153 -16.08 -1.97 -5.19
CA THR A 153 -17.06 -1.08 -4.54
C THR A 153 -16.51 -0.59 -3.20
N GLN A 154 -17.03 0.51 -2.66
CA GLN A 154 -16.65 1.01 -1.33
C GLN A 154 -16.46 -0.13 -0.32
N THR A 155 -15.46 0.02 0.55
CA THR A 155 -15.04 -0.90 1.63
C THR A 155 -16.05 -1.98 2.00
N LEU A 156 -15.63 -3.24 2.06
CA LEU A 156 -16.50 -4.35 2.48
C LEU A 156 -16.87 -4.15 3.96
N ILE A 157 -18.04 -3.56 4.19
CA ILE A 157 -18.53 -3.17 5.52
C ILE A 157 -18.79 -4.43 6.35
N GLY A 158 -18.44 -4.38 7.63
CA GLY A 158 -18.65 -5.44 8.62
C GLY A 158 -20.12 -5.75 8.97
N ASP A 159 -20.95 -6.08 7.99
CA ASP A 159 -22.38 -6.37 8.20
C ASP A 159 -22.68 -7.86 8.43
N GLY A 160 -21.63 -8.70 8.44
CA GLY A 160 -21.73 -10.16 8.55
C GLY A 160 -22.31 -10.88 7.33
N ARG A 161 -22.75 -10.16 6.28
CA ARG A 161 -23.40 -10.75 5.10
C ARG A 161 -22.43 -10.96 3.95
N ARG A 162 -21.34 -10.20 3.91
CA ARG A 162 -20.38 -10.19 2.79
C ARG A 162 -19.04 -10.86 3.09
N PHE A 163 -18.96 -11.71 4.11
CA PHE A 163 -17.72 -12.47 4.34
C PHE A 163 -17.34 -13.34 3.13
N GLY A 164 -18.31 -13.83 2.37
CA GLY A 164 -18.06 -14.53 1.10
C GLY A 164 -17.18 -13.72 0.13
N ASP A 165 -17.38 -12.39 0.05
CA ASP A 165 -16.57 -11.51 -0.79
C ASP A 165 -15.13 -11.40 -0.27
N VAL A 166 -14.96 -11.21 1.04
CA VAL A 166 -13.64 -11.21 1.68
C VAL A 166 -12.93 -12.54 1.42
N ASN A 167 -13.65 -13.65 1.54
CA ASN A 167 -13.12 -14.98 1.31
C ASN A 167 -12.63 -15.19 -0.13
N VAL A 168 -13.34 -14.67 -1.13
CA VAL A 168 -12.87 -14.69 -2.53
C VAL A 168 -11.53 -13.97 -2.66
N MET A 169 -11.35 -12.83 -1.99
CA MET A 169 -10.06 -12.11 -1.98
C MET A 169 -8.97 -12.89 -1.24
N LEU A 170 -9.27 -13.50 -0.08
CA LEU A 170 -8.33 -14.32 0.69
C LEU A 170 -7.79 -15.49 -0.14
N GLU A 171 -8.70 -16.24 -0.78
CA GLU A 171 -8.33 -17.37 -1.65
C GLU A 171 -7.47 -16.90 -2.82
N ALA A 172 -7.83 -15.79 -3.45
CA ALA A 172 -7.10 -15.23 -4.58
C ALA A 172 -5.68 -14.79 -4.22
N VAL A 173 -5.47 -14.07 -3.11
CA VAL A 173 -4.11 -13.64 -2.71
C VAL A 173 -3.24 -14.82 -2.26
N CYS A 174 -3.83 -15.80 -1.56
CA CYS A 174 -3.11 -17.03 -1.20
C CYS A 174 -2.69 -17.79 -2.46
N ALA A 175 -3.61 -18.02 -3.40
CA ALA A 175 -3.29 -18.71 -4.65
C ALA A 175 -2.20 -17.96 -5.45
N ALA A 176 -2.26 -16.62 -5.50
CA ALA A 176 -1.24 -15.81 -6.16
C ALA A 176 0.14 -15.90 -5.49
N ALA A 177 0.20 -16.18 -4.19
CA ALA A 177 1.45 -16.47 -3.46
C ALA A 177 1.89 -17.94 -3.56
N GLY A 178 1.18 -18.79 -4.31
CA GLY A 178 1.44 -20.24 -4.37
C GLY A 178 0.99 -21.00 -3.11
N TRP A 179 0.03 -20.45 -2.38
CA TRP A 179 -0.47 -20.98 -1.11
C TRP A 179 -1.90 -21.48 -1.24
N THR A 180 -2.27 -22.42 -0.36
CA THR A 180 -3.67 -22.79 -0.11
C THR A 180 -4.15 -22.09 1.15
N LEU A 181 -5.31 -21.44 1.11
CA LEU A 181 -5.96 -20.87 2.31
C LEU A 181 -6.39 -22.02 3.23
N THR A 182 -5.89 -22.02 4.46
CA THR A 182 -6.23 -23.04 5.46
C THR A 182 -7.52 -22.70 6.22
N ASP A 183 -8.18 -23.71 6.79
CA ASP A 183 -9.38 -23.48 7.61
C ASP A 183 -9.12 -22.61 8.85
N PRO A 184 -8.00 -22.76 9.60
CA PRO A 184 -7.66 -21.84 10.67
C PRO A 184 -7.55 -20.38 10.20
N GLU A 185 -6.82 -20.11 9.13
CA GLU A 185 -6.66 -18.76 8.58
C GLU A 185 -8.02 -18.16 8.15
N ARG A 186 -8.87 -18.97 7.50
CA ARG A 186 -10.21 -18.56 7.09
C ARG A 186 -11.08 -18.18 8.29
N ARG A 187 -11.12 -19.03 9.33
CA ARG A 187 -11.91 -18.76 10.54
C ARG A 187 -11.44 -17.50 11.27
N GLU A 188 -10.13 -17.27 11.31
CA GLU A 188 -9.57 -16.10 11.95
C GLU A 188 -9.84 -14.82 11.15
N ALA A 189 -9.76 -14.89 9.82
CA ALA A 189 -10.17 -13.79 8.96
C ALA A 189 -11.68 -13.48 9.08
N GLU A 190 -12.53 -14.51 9.19
CA GLU A 190 -13.96 -14.36 9.44
C GLU A 190 -14.22 -13.68 10.78
N ARG A 191 -13.55 -14.13 11.84
CA ARG A 191 -13.67 -13.55 13.17
C ARG A 191 -13.26 -12.07 13.19
N VAL A 192 -12.16 -11.71 12.52
CA VAL A 192 -11.72 -10.31 12.36
C VAL A 192 -12.74 -9.50 11.56
N TYR A 193 -13.29 -10.05 10.48
CA TYR A 193 -14.32 -9.39 9.68
C TYR A 193 -15.62 -9.16 10.49
N LEU A 194 -16.07 -10.14 11.26
CA LEU A 194 -17.27 -10.04 12.09
C LEU A 194 -17.09 -9.10 13.30
N ALA A 195 -15.85 -8.79 13.67
CA ALA A 195 -15.54 -7.81 14.71
C ALA A 195 -15.64 -6.36 14.24
N LEU A 196 -15.73 -6.12 12.92
CA LEU A 196 -15.89 -4.78 12.36
C LEU A 196 -17.17 -4.12 12.88
N ILE A 197 -17.05 -2.85 13.24
CA ILE A 197 -18.17 -2.03 13.71
C ILE A 197 -18.86 -1.30 12.53
N PRO A 198 -20.08 -0.76 12.71
CA PRO A 198 -20.73 0.03 11.66
C PRO A 198 -19.83 1.15 11.12
N ALA A 199 -19.91 1.40 9.81
CA ALA A 199 -19.09 2.37 9.06
C ALA A 199 -17.59 2.03 8.92
N THR A 200 -17.13 0.89 9.45
CA THR A 200 -15.80 0.35 9.15
C THR A 200 -15.89 -0.78 8.13
N GLY A 201 -14.79 -1.04 7.43
CA GLY A 201 -14.76 -2.11 6.45
C GLY A 201 -13.36 -2.53 6.03
N VAL A 202 -13.28 -3.67 5.34
CA VAL A 202 -12.03 -4.15 4.75
C VAL A 202 -11.68 -3.26 3.56
N ARG A 203 -10.50 -2.65 3.60
CA ARG A 203 -9.95 -1.79 2.56
C ARG A 203 -9.03 -2.56 1.62
N SER A 204 -8.25 -3.50 2.14
CA SER A 204 -7.41 -4.37 1.31
C SER A 204 -7.13 -5.70 2.00
N VAL A 205 -6.91 -6.71 1.17
CA VAL A 205 -6.44 -8.04 1.54
C VAL A 205 -5.14 -8.28 0.80
N GLY A 206 -4.10 -8.77 1.47
CA GLY A 206 -2.84 -9.04 0.78
C GLY A 206 -1.93 -10.02 1.48
N THR A 207 -0.79 -10.28 0.87
CA THR A 207 0.24 -11.20 1.37
C THR A 207 1.62 -10.76 0.90
N PHE A 208 2.66 -11.17 1.63
CA PHE A 208 4.06 -11.00 1.23
C PHE A 208 4.72 -12.38 1.07
N PRO A 209 4.82 -12.90 -0.16
CA PRO A 209 5.46 -14.19 -0.42
C PRO A 209 6.92 -14.25 0.05
N ALA A 210 7.62 -13.12 0.05
CA ALA A 210 9.01 -13.00 0.51
C ALA A 210 9.17 -12.93 2.04
N ARG A 211 8.07 -12.87 2.81
CA ARG A 211 8.09 -12.81 4.29
C ARG A 211 7.53 -14.11 4.88
N ALA A 212 7.48 -14.16 6.21
CA ALA A 212 6.77 -15.23 6.92
C ALA A 212 5.30 -15.28 6.48
N ARG A 213 4.81 -16.50 6.22
CA ARG A 213 3.45 -16.77 5.76
C ARG A 213 2.43 -16.08 6.66
N SER A 214 1.69 -15.14 6.08
CA SER A 214 0.58 -14.46 6.73
C SER A 214 -0.29 -13.76 5.70
N ILE A 215 -1.57 -13.60 6.02
CA ILE A 215 -2.52 -12.83 5.23
C ILE A 215 -2.77 -11.51 5.94
N ARG A 216 -2.48 -10.42 5.25
CA ARG A 216 -2.71 -9.07 5.75
C ARG A 216 -4.12 -8.61 5.47
N LEU A 217 -4.86 -8.29 6.53
CA LEU A 217 -6.12 -7.55 6.43
C LEU A 217 -5.88 -6.10 6.85
N ALA A 218 -6.27 -5.17 6.00
CA ALA A 218 -6.34 -3.75 6.34
C ALA A 218 -7.81 -3.32 6.41
N MET A 219 -8.23 -2.90 7.59
CA MET A 219 -9.56 -2.38 7.88
C MET A 219 -9.46 -0.87 8.01
N THR A 220 -10.48 -0.11 7.63
CA THR A 220 -10.47 1.36 7.76
C THR A 220 -11.83 1.89 8.20
N GLY A 221 -11.86 3.16 8.59
CA GLY A 221 -13.07 3.90 8.94
C GLY A 221 -13.22 4.18 10.44
N PHE A 222 -12.25 3.79 11.27
CA PHE A 222 -12.29 4.04 12.72
C PHE A 222 -12.04 5.52 13.01
N ARG A 223 -12.91 6.17 13.77
CA ARG A 223 -12.85 7.61 14.05
C ARG A 223 -12.42 7.93 15.47
N THR A 224 -12.56 6.98 16.40
CA THR A 224 -12.24 7.21 17.82
C THR A 224 -11.39 6.08 18.40
N ALA A 225 -10.69 6.37 19.50
CA ALA A 225 -9.94 5.38 20.26
C ALA A 225 -10.85 4.26 20.81
N GLY A 226 -12.08 4.60 21.22
CA GLY A 226 -13.05 3.63 21.72
C GLY A 226 -13.51 2.64 20.64
N GLU A 227 -13.65 3.09 19.40
CA GLU A 227 -13.94 2.22 18.25
C GLU A 227 -12.78 1.26 17.96
N VAL A 228 -11.54 1.75 17.99
CA VAL A 228 -10.35 0.91 17.82
C VAL A 228 -10.25 -0.10 18.97
N GLU A 229 -10.42 0.32 20.23
CA GLU A 229 -10.36 -0.59 21.38
C GLU A 229 -11.41 -1.71 21.29
N ALA A 230 -12.66 -1.33 21.00
CA ALA A 230 -13.76 -2.28 20.84
C ALA A 230 -13.46 -3.30 19.74
N PHE A 231 -12.94 -2.83 18.61
CA PHE A 231 -12.52 -3.67 17.50
C PHE A 231 -11.39 -4.63 17.90
N LEU A 232 -10.29 -4.12 18.46
CA LEU A 232 -9.14 -4.94 18.89
C LEU A 232 -9.56 -6.03 19.88
N LYS A 233 -10.53 -5.72 20.76
CA LYS A 233 -11.09 -6.69 21.70
C LYS A 233 -11.90 -7.79 21.01
N GLN A 234 -12.80 -7.43 20.10
CA GLN A 234 -13.64 -8.42 19.39
C GLN A 234 -12.83 -9.24 18.38
N ALA A 235 -11.90 -8.58 17.68
CA ALA A 235 -10.93 -9.18 16.79
C ALA A 235 -9.84 -9.98 17.52
N GLY A 236 -9.88 -10.05 18.86
CA GLY A 236 -9.02 -10.93 19.66
C GLY A 236 -7.53 -10.70 19.42
N TRP A 237 -7.13 -9.44 19.23
CA TRP A 237 -5.72 -9.10 19.06
C TRP A 237 -4.95 -9.43 20.36
N PRO A 238 -3.83 -10.16 20.28
CA PRO A 238 -3.13 -10.66 21.48
C PRO A 238 -2.24 -9.63 22.18
N GLY A 239 -2.04 -8.44 21.59
CA GLY A 239 -1.19 -7.39 22.17
C GLY A 239 -1.83 -6.58 23.28
N ASP A 240 -1.10 -5.56 23.77
CA ASP A 240 -1.59 -4.66 24.80
C ASP A 240 -2.56 -3.62 24.22
N ARG A 241 -3.85 -3.93 24.33
CA ARG A 241 -4.94 -3.05 23.90
C ARG A 241 -4.93 -1.69 24.60
N ALA A 242 -4.56 -1.63 25.88
CA ALA A 242 -4.56 -0.37 26.60
C ALA A 242 -3.45 0.57 26.06
N ALA A 243 -2.28 0.01 25.76
CA ALA A 243 -1.20 0.76 25.11
C ALA A 243 -1.62 1.26 23.72
N ALA A 244 -2.24 0.40 22.89
CA ALA A 244 -2.74 0.80 21.58
C ALA A 244 -3.80 1.92 21.67
N THR A 245 -4.78 1.77 22.56
CA THR A 245 -5.83 2.78 22.78
C THR A 245 -5.24 4.10 23.26
N ALA A 246 -4.24 4.07 24.16
CA ALA A 246 -3.59 5.30 24.63
C ALA A 246 -2.91 6.09 23.50
N VAL A 247 -2.25 5.39 22.56
CA VAL A 247 -1.68 6.02 21.35
C VAL A 247 -2.79 6.66 20.52
N VAL A 248 -3.88 5.95 20.26
CA VAL A 248 -5.00 6.49 19.47
C VAL A 248 -5.66 7.68 20.17
N THR A 249 -5.92 7.60 21.47
CA THR A 249 -6.52 8.68 22.26
C THR A 249 -5.70 9.96 22.19
N ARG A 250 -4.36 9.87 22.29
CA ARG A 250 -3.49 11.04 22.16
C ARG A 250 -3.60 11.67 20.76
N LEU A 251 -3.61 10.86 19.71
CA LEU A 251 -3.73 11.36 18.34
C LEU A 251 -5.12 11.95 18.06
N GLU A 252 -6.16 11.35 18.60
CA GLU A 252 -7.54 11.84 18.53
C GLU A 252 -7.68 13.21 19.22
N GLN A 253 -7.11 13.38 20.42
CA GLN A 253 -7.11 14.66 21.16
C GLN A 253 -6.42 15.80 20.41
N LEU A 254 -5.46 15.47 19.54
CA LEU A 254 -4.75 16.43 18.70
C LEU A 254 -5.44 16.65 17.35
N GLU A 255 -6.57 15.97 17.08
CA GLU A 255 -7.22 15.94 15.76
C GLU A 255 -6.26 15.52 14.64
N ALA A 256 -5.31 14.63 14.95
CA ALA A 256 -4.21 14.25 14.07
C ALA A 256 -4.63 13.32 12.91
N PHE A 257 -5.88 12.88 12.89
CA PHE A 257 -6.44 12.05 11.82
C PHE A 257 -7.95 12.31 11.65
N ALA A 258 -8.45 12.08 10.43
CA ALA A 258 -9.88 12.07 10.13
C ALA A 258 -10.50 10.69 10.35
N HIS A 259 -9.73 9.65 10.03
CA HIS A 259 -10.02 8.26 10.38
C HIS A 259 -8.73 7.46 10.44
N MET A 260 -8.80 6.27 11.03
CA MET A 260 -7.72 5.31 11.13
C MET A 260 -8.02 4.05 10.35
N GLY A 261 -6.94 3.42 9.90
CA GLY A 261 -6.91 2.03 9.48
C GLY A 261 -6.23 1.15 10.52
N VAL A 262 -6.71 -0.08 10.65
CA VAL A 262 -6.12 -1.14 11.47
C VAL A 262 -5.64 -2.26 10.56
N HIS A 263 -4.39 -2.68 10.73
CA HIS A 263 -3.76 -3.72 9.93
C HIS A 263 -3.36 -4.90 10.81
N PHE A 264 -3.81 -6.09 10.43
CA PHE A 264 -3.42 -7.36 11.05
C PHE A 264 -2.76 -8.27 10.03
N ASP A 265 -1.83 -9.08 10.53
CA ASP A 265 -1.34 -10.26 9.84
C ASP A 265 -2.01 -11.48 10.49
N ILE A 266 -2.66 -12.32 9.69
CA ILE A 266 -3.33 -13.55 10.12
C ILE A 266 -2.51 -14.74 9.65
N GLY A 267 -2.17 -15.63 10.56
CA GLY A 267 -1.54 -16.91 10.25
C GLY A 267 -2.33 -18.08 10.81
N GLU A 268 -1.78 -19.28 10.70
CA GLU A 268 -2.39 -20.51 11.24
C GLU A 268 -2.63 -20.45 12.76
N ASN A 269 -1.81 -19.66 13.47
CA ASN A 269 -1.89 -19.47 14.92
C ASN A 269 -2.80 -18.30 15.34
N GLY A 270 -3.54 -17.70 14.41
CA GLY A 270 -4.43 -16.57 14.69
C GLY A 270 -3.86 -15.22 14.26
N VAL A 271 -4.42 -14.16 14.86
CA VAL A 271 -4.00 -12.77 14.64
C VAL A 271 -2.62 -12.56 15.25
N GLY A 272 -1.68 -12.08 14.44
CA GLY A 272 -0.31 -11.79 14.86
C GLY A 272 -0.22 -10.66 15.90
N PRO A 273 0.88 -10.61 16.68
CA PRO A 273 1.05 -9.61 17.74
C PRO A 273 1.33 -8.20 17.23
N LYS A 274 1.76 -8.06 15.97
CA LYS A 274 2.07 -6.78 15.34
C LYS A 274 0.78 -6.07 14.90
N LEU A 275 0.57 -4.85 15.38
CA LEU A 275 -0.57 -4.00 15.04
C LEU A 275 -0.10 -2.83 14.19
N GLY A 276 -0.66 -2.67 12.99
CA GLY A 276 -0.50 -1.45 12.21
C GLY A 276 -1.69 -0.50 12.42
N LEU A 277 -1.42 0.76 12.74
CA LEU A 277 -2.39 1.84 12.86
C LEU A 277 -2.08 2.90 11.81
N SER A 278 -2.91 3.04 10.79
CA SER A 278 -2.72 4.00 9.70
C SER A 278 -3.57 5.25 9.93
N CYS A 279 -2.95 6.40 10.10
CA CYS A 279 -3.60 7.70 10.23
C CYS A 279 -3.87 8.29 8.85
N PHE A 280 -5.13 8.60 8.55
CA PHE A 280 -5.54 9.25 7.31
C PHE A 280 -6.00 10.69 7.59
N ALA A 281 -5.57 11.63 6.76
CA ALA A 281 -6.12 12.97 6.71
C ALA A 281 -7.55 12.98 6.12
N ARG A 282 -8.23 14.13 6.18
CA ARG A 282 -9.56 14.30 5.56
C ARG A 282 -9.50 14.00 4.07
N GLU A 283 -10.54 13.34 3.55
CA GLU A 283 -10.52 12.69 2.23
C GLU A 283 -10.10 13.66 1.12
N THR A 284 -9.05 13.30 0.37
CA THR A 284 -8.47 14.01 -0.79
C THR A 284 -7.94 15.43 -0.57
N GLU A 285 -8.27 16.09 0.55
CA GLU A 285 -7.76 17.43 0.86
C GLU A 285 -6.25 17.43 1.07
N TRP A 286 -5.70 16.32 1.57
CA TRP A 286 -4.26 16.11 1.75
C TRP A 286 -3.43 16.18 0.46
N LEU A 287 -4.05 16.00 -0.72
CA LEU A 287 -3.36 16.21 -1.99
C LEU A 287 -3.05 17.68 -2.25
N LYS A 288 -3.85 18.58 -1.67
CA LYS A 288 -3.82 20.01 -1.93
C LYS A 288 -3.01 20.78 -0.88
N ASP A 289 -2.89 20.23 0.33
CA ASP A 289 -2.36 20.99 1.47
C ASP A 289 -1.73 20.09 2.54
N VAL A 290 -0.42 20.28 2.78
CA VAL A 290 0.31 19.61 3.86
C VAL A 290 -0.25 19.92 5.25
N ARG A 291 -0.92 21.07 5.44
CA ARG A 291 -1.41 21.50 6.77
C ARG A 291 -2.39 20.51 7.40
N HIS A 292 -3.01 19.65 6.62
CA HIS A 292 -3.83 18.54 7.13
C HIS A 292 -3.04 17.50 7.92
N TRP A 293 -1.71 17.51 7.84
CA TRP A 293 -0.79 16.64 8.57
C TRP A 293 -0.11 17.32 9.75
N SER A 294 -0.27 18.65 9.94
CA SER A 294 0.50 19.41 10.93
C SER A 294 0.34 18.86 12.34
N ALA A 295 -0.88 18.60 12.78
CA ALA A 295 -1.13 18.06 14.12
C ALA A 295 -0.50 16.68 14.33
N LEU A 296 -0.51 15.83 13.29
CA LEU A 296 0.17 14.54 13.34
C LEU A 296 1.69 14.69 13.35
N PHE A 297 2.25 15.58 12.55
CA PHE A 297 3.69 15.86 12.57
C PHE A 297 4.15 16.41 13.91
N ASP A 298 3.36 17.27 14.54
CA ASP A 298 3.67 17.78 15.88
C ASP A 298 3.64 16.64 16.91
N ALA A 299 2.66 15.74 16.83
CA ALA A 299 2.61 14.55 17.68
C ALA A 299 3.84 13.65 17.49
N LEU A 300 4.23 13.39 16.23
CA LEU A 300 5.35 12.52 15.88
C LEU A 300 6.71 13.11 16.20
N ARG A 301 6.86 14.44 16.23
CA ARG A 301 8.12 15.10 16.60
C ARG A 301 8.54 14.84 18.04
N GLU A 302 7.55 14.57 18.89
CA GLU A 302 7.72 14.22 20.29
C GLU A 302 7.96 12.70 20.50
N GLU A 303 7.79 11.88 19.47
CA GLU A 303 8.08 10.43 19.55
C GLU A 303 9.59 10.17 19.44
N PRO A 304 10.24 9.55 20.44
CA PRO A 304 11.70 9.38 20.46
C PRO A 304 12.24 8.55 19.30
N ILE A 305 11.43 7.65 18.74
CA ILE A 305 11.84 6.77 17.64
C ILE A 305 11.84 7.48 16.29
N VAL A 306 11.20 8.66 16.15
CA VAL A 306 11.07 9.34 14.87
C VAL A 306 12.31 10.16 14.57
N VAL A 307 12.90 9.93 13.40
CA VAL A 307 14.01 10.73 12.88
C VAL A 307 13.48 12.08 12.43
N ARG A 308 13.74 13.12 13.24
CA ARG A 308 13.22 14.47 13.05
C ARG A 308 13.54 15.06 11.67
N GLU A 309 14.74 14.80 11.16
CA GLU A 309 15.15 15.24 9.81
C GLU A 309 14.26 14.65 8.72
N LYS A 310 13.91 13.35 8.81
CA LYS A 310 12.99 12.71 7.88
C LYS A 310 11.58 13.30 7.99
N LEU A 311 11.11 13.59 9.20
CA LEU A 311 9.79 14.19 9.40
C LEU A 311 9.71 15.59 8.78
N SER A 312 10.74 16.42 8.97
CA SER A 312 10.85 17.73 8.31
C SER A 312 10.88 17.59 6.79
N ALA A 313 11.74 16.70 6.27
CA ALA A 313 11.83 16.44 4.83
C ALA A 313 10.50 15.94 4.25
N LEU A 314 9.74 15.11 4.97
CA LEU A 314 8.43 14.64 4.55
C LEU A 314 7.42 15.79 4.42
N ALA A 315 7.42 16.71 5.39
CA ALA A 315 6.56 17.89 5.35
C ALA A 315 6.88 18.76 4.13
N ASP A 316 8.16 19.01 3.86
CA ASP A 316 8.61 19.84 2.73
C ASP A 316 8.36 19.19 1.37
N THR A 317 8.36 17.85 1.31
CA THR A 317 8.15 17.09 0.07
C THR A 317 6.65 16.98 -0.28
N SER A 318 5.76 17.32 0.66
CA SER A 318 4.35 16.98 0.54
C SER A 318 3.49 18.10 -0.08
N SER A 319 2.59 17.65 -0.96
CA SER A 319 1.46 18.36 -1.59
C SER A 319 1.72 19.08 -2.91
N GLY A 320 0.74 18.96 -3.80
CA GLY A 320 0.61 19.75 -5.01
C GLY A 320 0.61 18.98 -6.32
N ALA A 321 0.20 19.71 -7.36
CA ALA A 321 0.41 19.37 -8.74
C ALA A 321 1.59 20.18 -9.26
N GLU A 322 2.59 19.51 -9.83
CA GLU A 322 3.73 20.14 -10.47
C GLU A 322 3.72 19.79 -11.95
N VAL A 323 3.99 20.77 -12.82
CA VAL A 323 4.15 20.51 -14.25
C VAL A 323 5.62 20.23 -14.53
N LEU A 324 5.89 19.02 -14.99
CA LEU A 324 7.18 18.55 -15.47
C LEU A 324 7.20 18.63 -17.00
N PHE A 325 8.38 18.85 -17.58
CA PHE A 325 8.58 18.85 -19.02
C PHE A 325 9.48 17.67 -19.40
N GLY A 326 8.89 16.68 -20.05
CA GLY A 326 9.55 15.48 -20.55
C GLY A 326 9.75 15.50 -22.07
N ARG A 327 10.14 14.34 -22.62
CA ARG A 327 10.38 14.14 -24.06
C ARG A 327 9.10 14.19 -24.89
N SER A 328 7.98 13.76 -24.32
CA SER A 328 6.65 13.72 -24.96
C SER A 328 5.82 14.98 -24.69
N GLY A 329 6.34 15.92 -23.87
CA GLY A 329 5.72 17.21 -23.57
C GLY A 329 5.50 17.41 -22.07
N ALA A 330 4.45 18.16 -21.74
CA ALA A 330 4.10 18.48 -20.35
C ALA A 330 3.40 17.29 -19.66
N ILE A 331 3.87 16.95 -18.47
CA ILE A 331 3.33 15.92 -17.58
C ILE A 331 3.02 16.58 -16.24
N THR A 332 1.87 16.30 -15.66
CA THR A 332 1.54 16.73 -14.30
C THR A 332 1.93 15.65 -13.32
N LEU A 333 2.86 15.93 -12.42
CA LEU A 333 3.15 15.14 -11.24
C LEU A 333 2.22 15.56 -10.10
N LEU A 334 1.38 14.63 -9.65
CA LEU A 334 0.69 14.74 -8.38
C LEU A 334 1.46 13.97 -7.32
N ARG A 335 1.72 14.61 -6.18
CA ARG A 335 2.36 13.97 -5.03
C ARG A 335 1.69 14.35 -3.72
N GLY A 336 1.65 13.42 -2.77
CA GLY A 336 1.15 13.71 -1.44
C GLY A 336 1.31 12.54 -0.48
N ILE A 337 1.12 12.79 0.81
CA ILE A 337 1.16 11.76 1.83
C ILE A 337 -0.21 11.07 1.84
N HIS A 338 -0.25 9.80 1.49
CA HIS A 338 -1.48 9.00 1.49
C HIS A 338 -1.92 8.67 2.91
N HIS A 339 -1.00 8.15 3.73
CA HIS A 339 -1.19 7.95 5.17
C HIS A 339 0.14 7.82 5.91
N ILE A 340 0.09 7.97 7.23
CA ILE A 340 1.22 7.62 8.11
C ILE A 340 0.81 6.43 8.95
N LYS A 341 1.66 5.41 9.01
CA LYS A 341 1.43 4.17 9.75
C LYS A 341 2.33 4.08 10.96
N LEU A 342 1.69 3.82 12.09
CA LEU A 342 2.29 3.48 13.36
C LEU A 342 2.23 1.98 13.53
N VAL A 343 3.31 1.38 14.01
CA VAL A 343 3.39 -0.05 14.19
C VAL A 343 3.71 -0.34 15.63
N LEU A 344 2.77 -0.97 16.31
CA LEU A 344 2.92 -1.40 17.68
C LEU A 344 3.23 -2.89 17.72
N THR A 345 4.15 -3.28 18.58
CA THR A 345 4.39 -4.69 18.93
C THR A 345 4.43 -4.77 20.44
N GLU A 346 3.74 -5.76 21.00
CA GLU A 346 3.53 -5.90 22.44
C GLU A 346 2.84 -4.66 23.02
N ASN A 347 3.61 -3.77 23.67
CA ASN A 347 3.13 -2.56 24.36
C ASN A 347 3.85 -1.28 23.93
N ARG A 348 4.64 -1.32 22.84
CA ARG A 348 5.47 -0.20 22.41
C ARG A 348 5.33 0.08 20.93
N LEU A 349 5.46 1.38 20.59
CA LEU A 349 5.56 1.83 19.22
C LEU A 349 6.97 1.50 18.71
N GLU A 350 7.04 0.62 17.71
CA GLU A 350 8.31 0.14 17.14
C GLU A 350 8.67 0.84 15.84
N GLN A 351 7.68 1.17 15.02
CA GLN A 351 7.91 1.71 13.69
C GLN A 351 6.95 2.85 13.39
N VAL A 352 7.47 3.86 12.71
CA VAL A 352 6.69 4.92 12.06
C VAL A 352 7.07 4.92 10.59
N LYS A 353 6.07 4.87 9.71
CA LYS A 353 6.25 4.82 8.27
C LYS A 353 5.31 5.81 7.58
N ALA A 354 5.78 6.51 6.56
CA ALA A 354 4.92 7.35 5.72
C ALA A 354 4.73 6.71 4.35
N TYR A 355 3.50 6.68 3.86
CA TYR A 355 3.18 6.22 2.52
C TYR A 355 2.95 7.45 1.66
N VAL A 356 3.91 7.73 0.77
CA VAL A 356 3.83 8.83 -0.19
C VAL A 356 3.32 8.31 -1.51
N PHE A 357 2.32 8.96 -2.06
CA PHE A 357 1.69 8.67 -3.34
C PHE A 357 2.25 9.59 -4.42
N LEU A 358 2.43 9.02 -5.62
CA LEU A 358 2.78 9.71 -6.84
C LEU A 358 1.85 9.27 -7.97
N LEU A 359 1.47 10.22 -8.83
CA LEU A 359 0.74 9.96 -10.06
C LEU A 359 1.21 10.92 -11.15
N LEU A 360 1.58 10.36 -12.30
CA LEU A 360 1.94 11.12 -13.49
C LEU A 360 0.74 11.15 -14.43
N MET A 361 0.29 12.34 -14.80
CA MET A 361 -0.82 12.53 -15.72
C MET A 361 -0.35 13.29 -16.95
N SER A 362 -0.64 12.76 -18.12
CA SER A 362 -0.38 13.46 -19.37
C SER A 362 -1.37 14.62 -19.55
N MET A 363 -0.86 15.80 -19.90
CA MET A 363 -1.73 16.92 -20.23
C MET A 363 -2.32 16.74 -21.64
N PRO A 364 -3.62 17.01 -21.86
CA PRO A 364 -4.20 17.05 -23.19
C PRO A 364 -3.45 18.10 -24.04
N ARG A 365 -3.26 17.79 -25.32
CA ARG A 365 -2.64 18.71 -26.29
C ARG A 365 -3.60 19.82 -26.69
#